data_AF-A0A395SCU8-F1
#
_entry.id   AF-A0A395SCU8-F1
#
_cell.length_a   1.000
_cell.length_b   1.000
_cell.length_c   1.000
_cell.angle_alpha   90.00
_cell.angle_beta   90.00
_cell.angle_gamma   90.00
#
_symmetry.space_group_name_H-M   'P 1'
#
loop_
_entity.id
_entity.type
_entity.pdbx_description
1 polymer ?
#
loop_
_entity_poly.entity_id
_entity_poly.type
_entity_poly.pdbx_seq_one_letter_code
_entity_poly.pdbx_strand_id
1 'polypeptide(L)'
;MHFPSTLSALATALSLAVGTSAWAQSGDGTWVANNEYHYLYRTGWNTHEACTWRNTEDARSEGTDCAYWTNGQGGIFNGHCHWFGPPYNRIDCS
;
A
#
# COMPACT_ATOMS: atom_id res chain seq x y z
N MET A 1 20.83 37.47 4.57
CA MET A 1 19.62 36.81 4.06
C MET A 1 19.65 35.38 4.54
N HIS A 2 18.88 35.05 5.58
CA HIS A 2 18.79 33.72 6.16
C HIS A 2 17.37 33.23 5.87
N PHE A 3 17.23 32.31 4.92
CA PHE A 3 15.94 31.68 4.62
C PHE A 3 15.77 30.49 5.56
N PRO A 4 14.75 30.43 6.43
CA PRO A 4 14.48 29.24 7.18
C PRO A 4 13.91 28.17 6.24
N SER A 5 14.75 27.17 5.97
CA SER A 5 14.38 25.88 5.41
C SER A 5 13.50 25.14 6.42
N THR A 6 12.18 25.26 6.30
CA THR A 6 11.26 24.30 6.92
C THR A 6 10.21 23.95 5.89
N LEU A 7 10.58 22.97 5.06
CA LEU A 7 9.66 22.07 4.37
C LEU A 7 8.71 21.44 5.41
N SER A 8 7.64 22.15 5.77
CA SER A 8 6.44 21.52 6.32
C SER A 8 5.77 20.78 5.18
N ALA A 9 6.34 19.63 4.82
CA ALA A 9 5.73 18.69 3.88
C ALA A 9 4.43 18.17 4.51
N LEU A 10 3.32 18.76 4.04
CA LEU A 10 1.95 18.26 4.00
C LEU A 10 1.71 16.94 4.74
N ALA A 11 1.56 17.00 6.07
CA ALA A 11 1.03 15.92 6.87
C ALA A 11 -0.50 16.01 6.98
N THR A 12 -1.23 16.20 5.88
CA THR A 12 -2.71 16.16 5.91
C THR A 12 -3.28 15.94 4.50
N ALA A 13 -3.51 14.69 4.14
CA ALA A 13 -4.71 14.23 3.43
C ALA A 13 -4.69 12.69 3.35
N LEU A 14 -4.74 12.00 4.50
CA LEU A 14 -5.25 10.62 4.54
C LEU A 14 -6.78 10.69 4.39
N SER A 15 -7.25 11.07 3.20
CA SER A 15 -8.61 10.77 2.83
C SER A 15 -8.63 9.27 2.53
N LEU A 16 -9.17 8.49 3.47
CA LEU A 16 -9.51 7.08 3.26
C LEU A 16 -10.56 6.98 2.15
N ALA A 17 -10.12 7.08 0.90
CA ALA A 17 -10.94 6.78 -0.25
C ALA A 17 -11.00 5.25 -0.38
N VAL A 18 -11.95 4.68 0.36
CA VAL A 18 -12.41 3.30 0.17
C VAL A 18 -12.73 3.11 -1.32
N GLY A 19 -11.98 2.22 -1.98
CA GLY A 19 -12.14 1.91 -3.40
C GLY A 19 -11.19 2.63 -4.37
N THR A 20 -10.21 3.39 -3.88
CA THR A 20 -9.09 3.86 -4.70
C THR A 20 -7.79 3.29 -4.15
N SER A 21 -6.92 2.74 -4.99
CA SER A 21 -5.58 2.25 -4.61
C SER A 21 -4.71 3.42 -4.12
N ALA A 22 -4.88 3.83 -2.86
CA ALA A 22 -4.29 4.99 -2.25
C ALA A 22 -2.92 4.63 -1.64
N TRP A 23 -1.88 4.77 -2.48
CA TRP A 23 -0.50 4.71 -2.04
C TRP A 23 -0.03 6.09 -1.58
N ALA A 24 0.58 6.16 -0.40
CA ALA A 24 1.19 7.36 0.14
C ALA A 24 2.67 7.14 0.41
N GLN A 25 3.49 8.18 0.23
CA GLN A 25 4.90 8.11 0.61
C GLN A 25 5.04 8.51 2.08
N SER A 26 5.65 7.63 2.88
CA SER A 26 6.06 7.91 4.25
C SER A 26 7.23 8.91 4.26
N GLY A 27 7.46 9.55 5.41
CA GLY A 27 8.50 10.58 5.57
C GLY A 27 9.94 10.10 5.34
N ASP A 28 10.16 8.79 5.35
CA ASP A 28 11.42 8.10 5.02
C ASP A 28 11.58 7.81 3.51
N GLY A 29 10.56 8.11 2.70
CA GLY A 29 10.55 7.86 1.26
C GLY A 29 9.94 6.52 0.86
N THR A 30 9.55 5.68 1.82
CA THR A 30 8.89 4.39 1.57
C THR A 30 7.48 4.60 1.02
N TRP A 31 7.10 3.85 -0.01
CA TRP A 31 5.71 3.84 -0.50
C TRP A 31 4.88 2.85 0.30
N VAL A 32 3.84 3.36 0.95
CA VAL A 32 2.99 2.62 1.88
C VAL A 32 1.56 2.66 1.37
N ALA A 33 0.97 1.49 1.15
CA ALA A 33 -0.42 1.34 0.73
C ALA A 33 -1.39 1.41 1.92
N ASN A 34 -2.68 1.50 1.63
CA ASN A 34 -3.69 1.32 2.66
C ASN A 34 -3.79 -0.17 3.08
N ASN A 35 -4.27 -0.44 4.30
CA ASN A 35 -4.52 -1.81 4.76
C ASN A 35 -5.87 -2.32 4.26
N GLU A 36 -5.99 -2.44 2.95
CA GLU A 36 -7.22 -2.83 2.27
C GLU A 36 -6.96 -3.99 1.33
N TYR A 37 -8.04 -4.72 1.01
CA TYR A 37 -8.01 -5.82 0.06
C TYR A 37 -8.90 -5.50 -1.13
N HIS A 38 -8.35 -5.65 -2.33
CA HIS A 38 -9.05 -5.41 -3.58
C HIS A 38 -9.23 -6.71 -4.36
N TYR A 39 -10.42 -6.92 -4.88
CA TYR A 39 -10.68 -8.06 -5.77
C TYR A 39 -10.27 -7.70 -7.20
N LEU A 40 -9.27 -8.41 -7.73
CA LEU A 40 -8.77 -8.21 -9.08
C LEU A 40 -9.65 -9.01 -10.06
N TYR A 41 -10.63 -8.36 -10.69
CA TYR A 41 -11.57 -9.04 -11.59
C TYR A 41 -10.91 -9.75 -12.78
N ARG A 42 -9.71 -9.33 -13.19
CA ARG A 42 -8.97 -9.94 -14.31
C ARG A 42 -8.42 -11.31 -13.98
N THR A 43 -7.99 -11.53 -12.74
CA THR A 43 -7.38 -12.78 -12.29
C THR A 43 -8.32 -13.60 -11.42
N GLY A 44 -9.30 -12.97 -10.78
CA GLY A 44 -10.18 -13.57 -9.77
C GLY A 44 -9.54 -13.67 -8.39
N TRP A 45 -8.45 -12.92 -8.13
CA TRP A 45 -7.71 -12.97 -6.87
C TRP A 45 -8.06 -11.81 -5.95
N ASN A 46 -8.10 -12.08 -4.66
CA ASN A 46 -8.22 -11.05 -3.63
C ASN A 46 -6.81 -10.60 -3.21
N THR A 47 -6.44 -9.36 -3.52
CA THR A 47 -5.06 -8.87 -3.36
C THR A 47 -5.00 -7.75 -2.34
N HIS A 48 -4.11 -7.88 -1.37
CA HIS A 48 -3.78 -6.80 -0.46
C HIS A 48 -3.21 -5.61 -1.25
N GLU A 49 -3.66 -4.40 -0.94
CA GLU A 49 -3.31 -3.21 -1.72
C GLU A 49 -1.79 -2.97 -1.80
N ALA A 50 -1.04 -3.34 -0.77
CA ALA A 50 0.43 -3.24 -0.77
C ALA A 50 1.11 -4.16 -1.80
N CYS A 51 0.35 -5.14 -2.31
CA CYS A 51 0.77 -6.09 -3.32
C CYS A 51 0.21 -5.81 -4.70
N THR A 52 -0.39 -4.65 -4.95
CA THR A 52 -0.72 -4.18 -6.30
C THR A 52 0.32 -3.17 -6.81
N TRP A 53 0.42 -2.99 -8.12
CA TRP A 53 1.12 -1.82 -8.64
C TRP A 53 0.31 -0.55 -8.32
N ARG A 54 1.00 0.51 -7.91
CA ARG A 54 0.39 1.80 -7.54
C ARG A 54 -0.63 2.27 -8.58
N ASN A 55 -1.85 2.57 -8.12
CA ASN A 55 -2.96 3.02 -8.98
C ASN A 55 -3.34 2.03 -10.11
N THR A 56 -3.10 0.74 -9.92
CA THR A 56 -3.51 -0.31 -10.86
C THR A 56 -4.28 -1.42 -10.15
N GLU A 57 -4.86 -2.30 -10.94
CA GLU A 57 -5.48 -3.55 -10.51
C GLU A 57 -4.60 -4.76 -10.86
N ASP A 58 -3.28 -4.53 -10.96
CA ASP A 58 -2.31 -5.57 -11.29
C ASP A 58 -1.54 -5.97 -10.04
N ALA A 59 -1.54 -7.27 -9.75
CA ALA A 59 -0.76 -7.82 -8.64
C ALA A 59 0.75 -7.79 -8.95
N ARG A 60 1.54 -7.53 -7.91
CA ARG A 60 2.99 -7.67 -7.93
C ARG A 60 3.38 -9.14 -7.75
N SER A 61 4.57 -9.49 -8.23
CA SER A 61 5.09 -10.85 -8.14
C SER A 61 5.30 -11.30 -6.69
N GLU A 62 5.29 -12.62 -6.46
CA GLU A 62 5.63 -13.19 -5.16
C GLU A 62 7.03 -12.75 -4.69
N GLY A 63 7.19 -12.52 -3.38
CA GLY A 63 8.42 -12.06 -2.76
C GLY A 63 8.71 -10.57 -2.92
N THR A 64 7.85 -9.82 -3.62
CA THR A 64 8.05 -8.39 -3.81
C THR A 64 7.82 -7.63 -2.50
N ASP A 65 8.70 -6.68 -2.17
CA ASP A 65 8.55 -5.81 -0.99
C ASP A 65 7.22 -5.08 -0.99
N CYS A 66 6.52 -5.11 0.14
CA CYS A 66 5.25 -4.47 0.36
C CYS A 66 5.24 -3.74 1.70
N ALA A 67 4.51 -2.63 1.76
CA ALA A 67 4.32 -1.87 2.99
C ALA A 67 2.90 -1.31 3.06
N TYR A 68 2.30 -1.30 4.24
CA TYR A 68 0.98 -0.73 4.46
C TYR A 68 0.81 -0.08 5.83
N TRP A 69 -0.16 0.83 5.92
CA TRP A 69 -0.52 1.50 7.17
C TRP A 69 -1.35 0.56 8.06
N THR A 70 -0.81 0.16 9.21
CA THR A 70 -1.53 -0.73 10.13
C THR A 70 -2.65 -0.02 10.89
N ASN A 71 -2.56 1.30 11.02
CA ASN A 71 -3.53 2.14 11.72
C ASN A 71 -3.40 3.62 11.30
N GLY A 72 -4.40 4.44 11.66
CA GLY A 72 -4.39 5.88 11.43
C GLY A 72 -3.39 6.68 12.28
N GLN A 73 -2.59 6.04 13.13
CA GLN A 73 -1.55 6.70 13.95
C GLN A 73 -0.16 6.68 13.30
N GLY A 74 -0.06 6.15 12.07
CA GLY A 74 1.18 6.09 11.32
C GLY A 74 2.00 4.81 11.57
N GLY A 75 1.39 3.74 12.10
CA GLY A 75 2.03 2.43 12.13
C GLY A 75 2.20 1.90 10.71
N ILE A 76 3.40 1.44 10.36
CA ILE A 76 3.72 0.86 9.05
C ILE A 76 4.15 -0.58 9.26
N PHE A 77 3.53 -1.49 8.53
CA PHE A 77 4.02 -2.86 8.37
C PHE A 77 4.88 -2.92 7.10
N ASN A 78 5.99 -3.64 7.17
CA ASN A 78 6.83 -3.96 6.02
C ASN A 78 6.96 -5.48 5.93
N GLY A 79 6.79 -6.03 4.74
CA GLY A 79 6.90 -7.46 4.49
C GLY A 79 7.06 -7.75 3.01
N HIS A 80 6.65 -8.95 2.59
CA HIS A 80 6.69 -9.35 1.19
C HIS A 80 5.35 -9.88 0.72
N CYS A 81 5.10 -9.75 -0.58
CA CYS A 81 3.90 -10.28 -1.20
C CYS A 81 3.95 -11.79 -1.27
N HIS A 82 2.95 -12.45 -0.69
CA HIS A 82 2.81 -13.90 -0.71
C HIS A 82 1.55 -14.30 -1.46
N TRP A 83 1.68 -15.26 -2.38
CA TRP A 83 0.59 -15.73 -3.23
C TRP A 83 0.01 -17.02 -2.69
N PHE A 84 -1.19 -16.93 -2.13
CA PHE A 84 -1.98 -18.08 -1.69
C PHE A 84 -2.86 -18.57 -2.84
N GLY A 85 -2.42 -19.65 -3.49
CA GLY A 85 -3.19 -20.33 -4.54
C GLY A 85 -4.53 -20.92 -4.07
N PRO A 86 -5.18 -21.73 -4.93
CA PRO A 86 -6.45 -22.36 -4.60
C PRO A 86 -6.35 -23.17 -3.29
N PRO A 87 -7.36 -23.10 -2.40
CA PRO A 87 -8.69 -22.49 -2.59
C PRO A 87 -8.76 -20.99 -2.23
N TYR A 88 -7.67 -20.38 -1.77
CA TYR A 88 -7.70 -19.04 -1.19
C TYR A 88 -7.70 -17.94 -2.25
N ASN A 89 -6.97 -18.14 -3.36
CA ASN A 89 -6.78 -17.16 -4.45
C ASN A 89 -6.56 -15.75 -3.90
N ARG A 90 -5.61 -15.63 -2.96
CA ARG A 90 -5.34 -14.42 -2.20
C ARG A 90 -3.88 -14.03 -2.29
N ILE A 91 -3.60 -12.74 -2.30
CA ILE A 91 -2.25 -12.22 -2.21
C ILE A 91 -2.19 -11.33 -0.97
N ASP A 92 -1.25 -11.61 -0.08
CA ASP A 92 -1.07 -10.91 1.18
C ASP A 92 0.27 -10.23 1.25
N CYS A 93 0.35 -9.16 2.04
CA CYS A 93 1.60 -8.60 2.52
C CYS A 93 1.90 -9.18 3.91
N SER A 94 2.91 -10.05 4.01
CA SER A 94 3.26 -10.79 5.25
C SER A 94 4.76 -10.89 5.49
#